data_AF-A0A4U7F2T0-F1
#
_entry.id   AF-A0A4U7F2T0-F1
#
_cell.length_a   1.000
_cell.length_b   1.000
_cell.length_c   1.000
_cell.angle_alpha   90.00
_cell.angle_beta   90.00
_cell.angle_gamma   90.00
#
_symmetry.space_group_name_H-M   'P 1'
#
loop_
_entity.id
_entity.type
_entity.pdbx_description
1 polymer ?
#
loop_
_entity_poly.entity_id
_entity_poly.type
_entity_poly.pdbx_seq_one_letter_code
_entity_poly.pdbx_strand_id
1 'polypeptide(L)'
;MSLPPFIDRESGELDLGQIRAEVFPLAGLILLFGGLALLVFLLTLLAAGNSILGAFLVVVTQFILAVGIGIVLMYVVARGIQLADG
;
A
#
# COMPACT_ATOMS: atom_id res chain seq x y z
N MET A 1 -15.48 -27.72 1.33
CA MET A 1 -15.31 -26.56 2.22
C MET A 1 -14.12 -25.78 1.70
N SER A 2 -14.27 -24.48 1.44
CA SER A 2 -13.13 -23.63 1.09
C SER A 2 -12.19 -23.56 2.29
N LEU A 3 -10.91 -23.77 2.05
CA LEU A 3 -9.90 -23.64 3.10
C LEU A 3 -9.66 -22.15 3.38
N PRO A 4 -9.31 -21.78 4.62
CA PRO A 4 -8.91 -20.42 4.91
C PRO A 4 -7.66 -20.06 4.09
N PRO A 5 -7.56 -18.83 3.54
CA PRO A 5 -6.36 -18.39 2.86
C PRO A 5 -5.14 -18.43 3.81
N PHE A 6 -3.94 -18.66 3.25
CA PHE A 6 -2.68 -18.76 3.99
C PHE A 6 -2.50 -20.00 4.86
N ILE A 7 -3.32 -21.05 4.68
CA ILE A 7 -3.16 -22.34 5.38
C ILE A 7 -2.72 -23.41 4.37
N ASP A 8 -1.64 -24.12 4.70
CA ASP A 8 -1.12 -25.26 3.95
C ASP A 8 -2.08 -26.45 4.03
N ARG A 9 -2.33 -27.10 2.88
CA ARG A 9 -3.31 -28.19 2.74
C ARG A 9 -2.86 -29.50 3.38
N GLU A 10 -1.56 -29.75 3.47
CA GLU A 10 -0.99 -30.99 3.96
C GLU A 10 -0.66 -30.92 5.46
N SER A 11 -0.16 -29.78 5.93
CA SER A 11 0.24 -29.61 7.34
C SER A 11 -0.80 -28.91 8.21
N GLY A 12 -1.74 -28.16 7.61
CA GLY A 12 -2.66 -27.28 8.35
C GLY A 12 -1.97 -26.08 9.00
N GLU A 13 -0.70 -25.84 8.69
CA GLU A 13 0.08 -24.70 9.20
C GLU A 13 -0.03 -23.48 8.28
N LEU A 14 0.52 -22.35 8.73
CA LEU A 14 0.57 -21.13 7.92
C LEU A 14 1.52 -21.28 6.73
N ASP A 15 1.04 -21.01 5.52
CA ASP A 15 1.86 -20.94 4.31
C ASP A 15 2.64 -19.60 4.29
N LEU A 16 3.83 -19.65 4.88
CA LEU A 16 4.75 -18.52 4.92
C LEU A 16 5.26 -18.12 3.52
N GLY A 17 5.24 -19.04 2.55
CA GLY A 17 5.62 -18.77 1.17
C GLY A 17 4.59 -17.88 0.48
N GLN A 18 3.32 -18.24 0.60
CA GLN A 18 2.20 -17.43 0.12
C GLN A 18 2.16 -16.06 0.79
N ILE A 19 2.31 -16.00 2.12
CA ILE A 19 2.36 -14.71 2.85
C ILE A 19 3.46 -13.81 2.27
N ARG A 20 4.66 -14.35 2.08
CA ARG A 20 5.77 -13.57 1.54
C ARG A 20 5.48 -13.09 0.12
N ALA A 21 4.88 -13.95 -0.71
CA ALA A 21 4.48 -13.60 -2.07
C ALA A 21 3.46 -12.46 -2.11
N GLU A 22 2.51 -12.39 -1.17
CA GLU A 22 1.53 -11.29 -1.08
C GLU A 22 2.10 -10.00 -0.49
N VAL A 23 3.08 -10.11 0.39
CA VAL A 23 3.72 -8.94 1.01
C VAL A 23 4.47 -8.11 -0.03
N PHE A 24 5.12 -8.73 -1.03
CA PHE A 24 5.93 -7.99 -2.00
C PHE A 24 5.14 -6.98 -2.83
N PRO A 25 4.02 -7.33 -3.50
CA PRO A 25 3.20 -6.37 -4.22
C PRO A 25 2.68 -5.25 -3.33
N LEU A 26 2.21 -5.59 -2.12
CA LEU A 26 1.66 -4.63 -1.18
C LEU A 26 2.73 -3.65 -0.68
N ALA A 27 3.91 -4.14 -0.33
CA ALA A 27 5.05 -3.32 0.03
C ALA A 27 5.48 -2.42 -1.14
N GLY A 28 5.45 -2.93 -2.37
CA GLY A 28 5.73 -2.16 -3.58
C GLY A 28 4.77 -0.98 -3.75
N LEU A 29 3.47 -1.19 -3.58
CA LEU A 29 2.46 -0.13 -3.66
C LEU A 29 2.63 0.91 -2.54
N ILE A 30 2.86 0.46 -1.30
CA ILE A 30 3.10 1.36 -0.16
C ILE A 30 4.36 2.20 -0.39
N LEU A 31 5.45 1.57 -0.84
CA LEU A 31 6.70 2.27 -1.10
C LEU A 31 6.55 3.28 -2.24
N LEU A 32 5.78 2.94 -3.28
CA LEU A 32 5.50 3.83 -4.40
C LEU A 32 4.77 5.11 -3.94
N PHE A 33 3.59 4.96 -3.33
CA PHE A 33 2.78 6.12 -2.95
C PHE A 33 3.34 6.84 -1.72
N GLY A 34 3.78 6.08 -0.71
CA GLY A 34 4.41 6.63 0.48
C GLY A 34 5.73 7.32 0.16
N GLY A 35 6.57 6.74 -0.70
CA GLY A 35 7.82 7.34 -1.14
C GLY A 35 7.60 8.60 -1.97
N LEU A 36 6.63 8.59 -2.89
CA LEU A 36 6.29 9.77 -3.68
C LEU A 36 5.74 10.90 -2.79
N ALA A 37 4.81 10.60 -1.88
CA ALA A 37 4.28 11.57 -0.93
C ALA A 37 5.39 12.13 -0.03
N LEU A 38 6.27 11.26 0.48
CA LEU A 38 7.42 11.67 1.30
C LEU A 38 8.34 12.61 0.51
N LEU A 39 8.62 12.32 -0.75
CA LEU A 39 9.45 13.18 -1.59
C LEU A 39 8.83 14.57 -1.76
N VAL A 40 7.54 14.66 -2.08
CA VAL A 40 6.84 15.95 -2.20
C VAL A 40 6.81 16.70 -0.85
N PHE A 41 6.60 15.98 0.25
CA PHE A 41 6.63 16.55 1.59
C PHE A 41 8.00 17.11 1.95
N LEU A 42 9.08 16.38 1.66
CA LEU A 42 10.45 16.85 1.91
C LEU A 42 10.79 18.09 1.07
N LEU A 43 10.38 18.12 -0.20
CA LEU A 43 10.51 19.31 -1.04
C LEU A 43 9.75 20.51 -0.44
N THR A 44 8.58 20.26 0.13
CA THR A 44 7.78 21.31 0.79
C THR A 44 8.53 21.91 1.98
N LEU A 45 9.09 21.06 2.85
CA LEU A 45 9.85 21.48 4.03
C LEU A 45 11.13 22.22 3.65
N LEU A 46 11.85 21.74 2.64
CA LEU A 46 13.19 22.25 2.29
C LEU A 46 13.15 23.50 1.39
N ALA A 47 12.15 23.61 0.50
CA ALA A 47 12.13 24.64 -0.54
C ALA A 47 11.03 25.70 -0.37
N ALA A 48 9.91 25.38 0.30
CA ALA A 48 8.72 26.25 0.28
C ALA A 48 8.32 26.84 1.63
N GLY A 49 8.62 26.19 2.75
CA GLY A 49 8.29 26.71 4.10
C GLY A 49 6.81 27.10 4.26
N ASN A 50 6.52 28.18 5.00
CA ASN A 50 5.16 28.67 5.27
C ASN A 50 4.60 29.57 4.13
N SER A 51 4.97 29.30 2.89
CA SER A 51 4.46 30.03 1.72
C SER A 51 3.18 29.41 1.16
N ILE A 52 2.47 30.15 0.30
CA ILE A 52 1.30 29.64 -0.44
C ILE A 52 1.68 28.41 -1.28
N LEU A 53 2.88 28.42 -1.88
CA LEU A 53 3.41 27.27 -2.60
C LEU A 53 3.61 26.06 -1.67
N GLY A 54 4.10 26.30 -0.46
CA GLY A 54 4.24 25.25 0.55
C GLY A 54 2.90 24.64 0.94
N ALA A 55 1.88 25.48 1.19
CA ALA A 55 0.52 25.01 1.47
C ALA A 55 -0.05 24.17 0.31
N PHE A 56 0.16 24.59 -0.93
CA PHE A 56 -0.24 23.81 -2.11
C PHE A 56 0.45 22.44 -2.17
N LEU A 57 1.76 22.38 -1.95
CA LEU A 57 2.51 21.12 -1.95
C LEU A 57 2.09 20.18 -0.81
N VAL A 58 1.68 20.71 0.35
CA VAL A 58 1.05 19.90 1.42
C VAL A 58 -0.24 19.27 0.91
N VAL A 59 -1.11 20.03 0.23
CA VAL A 59 -2.36 19.48 -0.35
C VAL A 59 -2.04 18.39 -1.37
N VAL A 60 -1.04 18.60 -2.23
CA VAL A 60 -0.59 17.58 -3.20
C VAL A 60 -0.08 16.32 -2.49
N THR A 61 0.70 16.47 -1.42
CA THR A 61 1.18 15.35 -0.58
C THR A 61 0.01 14.54 -0.03
N GLN A 62 -0.98 15.22 0.56
CA GLN A 62 -2.17 14.57 1.13
C GLN A 62 -3.01 13.88 0.04
N PHE A 63 -3.12 14.50 -1.14
CA PHE A 63 -3.80 13.89 -2.28
C PHE A 63 -3.13 12.58 -2.72
N ILE A 64 -1.80 12.56 -2.84
CA ILE A 64 -1.04 11.35 -3.19
C ILE A 64 -1.27 10.24 -2.17
N LEU A 65 -1.24 10.57 -0.87
CA LEU A 65 -1.53 9.61 0.20
C LEU A 65 -2.96 9.06 0.11
N ALA A 66 -3.96 9.93 -0.09
CA ALA A 66 -5.36 9.52 -0.17
C ALA A 66 -5.60 8.57 -1.35
N VAL A 67 -5.08 8.92 -2.54
CA VAL A 67 -5.16 8.06 -3.73
C VAL A 67 -4.41 6.74 -3.51
N GLY A 68 -3.20 6.81 -2.95
CA GLY A 68 -2.38 5.64 -2.66
C GLY A 68 -3.06 4.67 -1.70
N ILE A 69 -3.65 5.17 -0.62
CA ILE A 69 -4.44 4.35 0.32
C ILE A 69 -5.61 3.68 -0.40
N GLY A 70 -6.36 4.43 -1.21
CA GLY A 70 -7.47 3.87 -1.99
C GLY A 70 -7.03 2.73 -2.90
N ILE A 71 -5.91 2.89 -3.61
CA ILE A 71 -5.35 1.86 -4.49
C ILE A 71 -4.86 0.64 -3.71
N VAL A 72 -4.13 0.84 -2.62
CA VAL A 72 -3.65 -0.25 -1.75
C VAL A 72 -4.82 -1.06 -1.20
N LEU A 73 -5.90 -0.39 -0.75
CA LEU A 73 -7.09 -1.06 -0.26
C LEU A 73 -7.82 -1.84 -1.36
N MET A 74 -7.95 -1.26 -2.56
CA MET A 74 -8.53 -1.96 -3.71
C MET A 74 -7.72 -3.21 -4.07
N TYR A 75 -6.39 -3.13 -4.03
CA TYR A 75 -5.51 -4.28 -4.24
C TYR A 75 -5.74 -5.37 -3.18
N VAL A 76 -5.77 -4.99 -1.90
CA VAL A 76 -6.02 -5.94 -0.78
C VAL A 76 -7.36 -6.65 -0.94
N VAL A 77 -8.42 -5.90 -1.28
CA VAL A 77 -9.76 -6.49 -1.49
C VAL A 77 -9.76 -7.44 -2.68
N ALA A 78 -9.25 -7.01 -3.83
CA ALA A 78 -9.19 -7.85 -5.02
C ALA A 78 -8.38 -9.12 -4.78
N ARG A 79 -7.24 -9.01 -4.07
CA ARG A 79 -6.41 -10.16 -3.76
C ARG A 79 -7.05 -11.08 -2.73
N GLY A 80 -7.71 -10.53 -1.72
CA GLY A 80 -8.48 -11.33 -0.76
C GLY A 80 -9.57 -12.18 -1.43
N ILE A 81 -10.28 -11.62 -2.42
CA ILE A 81 -11.26 -12.36 -3.22
C ILE A 81 -10.58 -13.48 -4.02
N GLN A 82 -9.48 -13.18 -4.73
CA GLN A 82 -8.74 -14.19 -5.49
C GLN A 82 -8.22 -15.34 -4.63
N LEU A 83 -7.81 -15.06 -3.39
CA LEU A 83 -7.34 -16.08 -2.46
C LEU A 83 -8.48 -16.91 -1.86
N ALA A 84 -9.70 -16.36 -1.80
CA ALA A 84 -10.87 -17.08 -1.32
C ALA A 84 -11.54 -17.95 -2.40
N ASP A 85 -11.45 -17.52 -3.67
CA ASP A 85 -12.04 -18.20 -4.82
C ASP A 85 -11.13 -19.30 -5.42
N GLY A 86 -9.85 -19.37 -5.01
CA GLY A 86 -8.87 -20.39 -5.42
C GLY A 86 -8.70 -21.55 -4.45
#